data_AF-A0A931T6Y8-F1
#
_entry.id   AF-A0A931T6Y8-F1
#
_cell.length_a   1.000
_cell.length_b   1.000
_cell.length_c   1.000
_cell.angle_alpha   90.00
_cell.angle_beta   90.00
_cell.angle_gamma   90.00
#
_symmetry.space_group_name_H-M   'P 1'
#
loop_
_entity.id
_entity.type
_entity.pdbx_description
1 polymer ?
#
loop_
_entity_poly.entity_id
_entity_poly.type
_entity_poly.pdbx_seq_one_letter_code
_entity_poly.pdbx_strand_id
1 'polypeptide(L)'
;MAQGATFIEVPEVTETRGRPRYNLLTTIEAQFAGQAALVRNLSANGVGLRHAAQVRVGSTVSVKIEAPENESALSFRCRVVWSRLSRFADERGKPFYDSGLTIVDDSPAAAGLMGRLIRAYGVRDAESLEAKRRVLEERALARAGAQPGPRAQALPRITPDQVLLIREAQEFLANDPEKTARWHERAKQSLVALGLVSPDAKSSPHRRDALVIWEYLGRTLDLDVVSLIAGLRSEG
;
A
#
# COMPACT_ATOMS: atom_id res chain seq x y z
N MET A 1 23.77 30.61 30.05
CA MET A 1 23.25 29.23 30.05
C MET A 1 22.48 29.03 28.76
N ALA A 2 23.06 28.30 27.80
CA ALA A 2 22.45 28.03 26.50
C ALA A 2 21.64 26.73 26.58
N GLN A 3 20.33 26.81 26.31
CA GLN A 3 19.48 25.63 26.18
C GLN A 3 19.72 24.99 24.81
N GLY A 4 20.18 23.74 24.82
CA GLY A 4 20.39 22.95 23.62
C GLY A 4 19.06 22.62 22.95
N ALA A 5 18.91 23.05 21.70
CA ALA A 5 17.81 22.63 20.84
C ALA A 5 17.95 21.13 20.57
N THR A 6 17.01 20.34 21.08
CA THR A 6 16.89 18.92 20.77
C THR A 6 16.45 18.80 19.31
N PHE A 7 17.39 18.47 18.43
CA PHE A 7 17.08 18.10 17.04
C PHE A 7 16.31 16.78 17.06
N ILE A 8 15.02 16.84 16.73
CA ILE A 8 14.22 15.65 16.47
C ILE A 8 14.55 15.21 15.05
N GLU A 9 15.32 14.13 14.92
CA GLU A 9 15.54 13.49 13.61
C GLU A 9 14.21 12.94 13.11
N VAL A 10 13.63 13.62 12.12
CA VAL A 10 12.47 13.12 11.38
C VAL A 10 12.95 11.90 10.60
N PRO A 11 12.36 10.70 10.82
CA PRO A 11 12.78 9.51 10.10
C PRO A 11 12.62 9.75 8.59
N GLU A 12 13.72 9.56 7.88
CA GLU A 12 13.78 9.77 6.44
C GLU A 12 12.76 8.84 5.77
N VAL A 13 11.71 9.42 5.18
CA VAL A 13 10.73 8.65 4.39
C VAL A 13 11.43 8.18 3.12
N THR A 14 12.03 7.01 3.19
CA THR A 14 12.68 6.37 2.05
C THR A 14 11.60 5.89 1.08
N GLU A 15 11.64 6.37 -0.16
CA GLU A 15 10.76 5.92 -1.23
C GLU A 15 11.08 4.45 -1.56
N THR A 16 10.26 3.52 -1.07
CA THR A 16 10.45 2.08 -1.30
C THR A 16 9.99 1.64 -2.70
N ARG A 17 9.41 2.54 -3.49
CA ARG A 17 9.01 2.24 -4.86
C ARG A 17 10.25 2.21 -5.76
N GLY A 18 10.42 1.13 -6.50
CA GLY A 18 11.52 1.00 -7.47
C GLY A 18 11.51 2.04 -8.59
N ARG A 19 10.41 2.79 -8.81
CA ARG A 19 10.31 3.88 -9.80
C ARG A 19 9.34 4.99 -9.34
N PRO A 20 9.62 6.26 -9.68
CA PRO A 20 8.75 7.38 -9.34
C PRO A 20 7.40 7.31 -10.07
N ARG A 21 6.35 7.82 -9.41
CA ARG A 21 5.02 8.02 -9.99
C ARG A 21 4.78 9.48 -10.29
N TYR A 22 3.99 9.72 -11.32
CA TYR A 22 3.60 11.04 -11.78
C TYR A 22 2.08 11.09 -11.83
N ASN A 23 1.50 12.09 -11.17
CA ASN A 23 0.09 12.40 -11.30
C ASN A 23 -0.08 13.21 -12.58
N LEU A 24 -1.15 12.94 -13.32
CA LEU A 24 -1.44 13.69 -14.52
C LEU A 24 -2.25 14.94 -14.17
N LEU A 25 -1.82 16.09 -14.68
CA LEU A 25 -2.56 17.35 -14.56
C LEU A 25 -3.82 17.36 -15.41
N THR A 26 -3.78 16.65 -16.53
CA THR A 26 -4.91 16.51 -17.44
C THR A 26 -5.52 15.12 -17.33
N THR A 27 -6.82 15.03 -17.54
CA THR A 27 -7.52 13.76 -17.65
C THR A 27 -7.20 13.17 -19.02
N ILE A 28 -6.54 12.02 -19.04
CA ILE A 28 -6.30 11.27 -20.29
C ILE A 28 -7.32 10.14 -20.37
N GLU A 29 -8.03 10.09 -21.48
CA GLU A 29 -8.94 9.00 -21.77
C GLU A 29 -8.18 7.75 -22.23
N ALA A 30 -8.64 6.60 -21.77
CA ALA A 30 -8.12 5.31 -22.15
C ALA A 30 -9.27 4.34 -22.39
N GLN A 31 -9.01 3.30 -23.18
CA GLN A 31 -9.85 2.12 -23.20
C GLN A 31 -9.16 0.99 -22.45
N PHE A 32 -9.91 0.37 -21.55
CA PHE A 32 -9.43 -0.69 -20.68
C PHE A 32 -10.40 -1.86 -20.79
N ALA A 33 -9.91 -3.01 -21.28
CA ALA A 33 -10.75 -4.18 -21.55
C ALA A 33 -12.01 -3.87 -22.39
N GLY A 34 -11.89 -2.95 -23.36
CA GLY A 34 -12.98 -2.51 -24.23
C GLY A 34 -13.97 -1.52 -23.59
N GLN A 35 -13.69 -1.04 -22.38
CA GLN A 35 -14.50 -0.03 -21.70
C GLN A 35 -13.74 1.29 -21.56
N ALA A 36 -14.48 2.40 -21.49
CA ALA A 36 -13.90 3.70 -21.17
C ALA A 36 -13.29 3.69 -19.76
N ALA A 37 -12.09 4.27 -19.67
CA ALA A 37 -11.33 4.42 -18.45
C ALA A 37 -10.59 5.76 -18.46
N LEU A 38 -10.22 6.23 -17.28
CA LEU A 38 -9.47 7.48 -17.11
C LEU A 38 -8.12 7.18 -16.49
N VAL A 39 -7.06 7.73 -17.07
CA VAL A 39 -5.71 7.62 -16.52
C VAL A 39 -5.56 8.58 -15.34
N ARG A 40 -5.17 8.05 -14.18
CA ARG A 40 -4.99 8.82 -12.93
C ARG A 40 -3.53 9.13 -12.65
N ASN A 41 -2.65 8.16 -12.84
CA ASN A 41 -1.22 8.33 -12.65
C ASN A 41 -0.43 7.43 -13.60
N LEU A 42 0.80 7.83 -13.87
CA LEU A 42 1.75 7.12 -14.71
C LEU A 42 3.05 6.87 -13.98
N SER A 43 3.75 5.85 -14.41
CA SER A 43 5.14 5.56 -14.09
C SER A 43 5.80 4.99 -15.34
N ALA A 44 7.12 4.84 -15.33
CA ALA A 44 7.82 4.32 -16.51
C ALA A 44 7.31 2.94 -16.98
N ASN A 45 6.83 2.09 -16.06
CA ASN A 45 6.40 0.71 -16.36
C ASN A 45 4.97 0.39 -15.89
N GLY A 46 4.19 1.39 -15.52
CA GLY A 46 2.90 1.14 -14.91
C GLY A 46 1.97 2.32 -15.00
N VAL A 47 0.68 2.02 -14.96
CA VAL A 47 -0.40 2.96 -15.15
C VAL A 47 -1.49 2.72 -14.10
N GLY A 48 -1.96 3.80 -13.48
CA GLY A 48 -3.15 3.80 -12.64
C GLY A 48 -4.35 4.25 -13.44
N LEU A 49 -5.40 3.42 -13.50
CA LEU A 49 -6.64 3.70 -14.21
C LEU A 49 -7.82 3.76 -13.24
N ARG A 50 -8.83 4.54 -13.63
CA ARG A 50 -10.18 4.50 -13.07
C ARG A 50 -11.15 3.98 -14.12
N HIS A 51 -11.96 2.98 -13.79
CA HIS A 51 -12.89 2.34 -14.73
C HIS A 51 -14.14 1.82 -14.02
N ALA A 52 -15.17 1.43 -14.79
CA ALA A 52 -16.45 1.01 -14.25
C ALA A 52 -16.56 -0.50 -13.97
N ALA A 53 -15.83 -1.36 -14.68
CA ALA A 53 -15.91 -2.82 -14.46
C ALA A 53 -15.04 -3.30 -13.30
N GLN A 54 -15.47 -4.38 -12.66
CA GLN A 54 -14.61 -5.15 -11.77
C GLN A 54 -13.61 -5.97 -12.59
N VAL A 55 -12.37 -6.04 -12.11
CA VAL A 55 -11.31 -6.80 -12.77
C VAL A 55 -10.56 -7.64 -11.77
N ARG A 56 -10.23 -8.88 -12.17
CA ARG A 56 -9.44 -9.78 -11.35
C ARG A 56 -7.98 -9.34 -11.30
N VAL A 57 -7.44 -9.22 -10.09
CA VAL A 57 -6.00 -9.01 -9.86
C VAL A 57 -5.20 -10.18 -10.44
N GLY A 58 -4.08 -9.88 -11.09
CA GLY A 58 -3.22 -10.84 -11.79
C GLY A 58 -3.61 -11.12 -13.24
N SER A 59 -4.79 -10.68 -13.69
CA SER A 59 -5.22 -10.85 -15.09
C SER A 59 -4.40 -9.97 -16.03
N THR A 60 -4.18 -10.44 -17.26
CA THR A 60 -3.59 -9.67 -18.35
C THR A 60 -4.71 -9.06 -19.18
N VAL A 61 -4.65 -7.75 -19.40
CA VAL A 61 -5.69 -6.94 -20.04
C VAL A 61 -5.07 -6.01 -21.07
N SER A 62 -5.81 -5.72 -22.14
CA SER A 62 -5.40 -4.74 -23.15
C SER A 62 -5.81 -3.34 -22.70
N VAL A 63 -4.87 -2.40 -22.81
CA VAL A 63 -5.05 -0.99 -22.55
C VAL A 63 -4.74 -0.23 -23.83
N LYS A 64 -5.65 0.63 -24.26
CA LYS A 64 -5.45 1.57 -25.35
C LYS A 64 -5.45 2.97 -24.77
N ILE A 65 -4.39 3.74 -25.00
CA ILE A 65 -4.31 5.14 -24.56
C ILE A 65 -4.23 6.02 -25.80
N GLU A 66 -5.05 7.06 -25.82
CA GLU A 66 -5.09 8.04 -26.90
C GLU A 66 -4.37 9.30 -26.40
N ALA A 67 -3.25 9.64 -27.03
CA ALA A 67 -2.50 10.82 -26.67
C ALA A 67 -3.19 12.06 -27.28
N PRO A 68 -3.51 13.10 -26.48
CA PRO A 68 -4.19 14.29 -26.99
C PRO A 68 -3.46 15.00 -28.13
N GLU A 69 -2.11 14.92 -28.15
CA GLU A 69 -1.27 15.70 -29.06
C GLU A 69 -1.01 15.07 -30.43
N ASN A 70 -1.21 13.76 -30.61
CA ASN A 70 -0.72 13.06 -31.80
C ASN A 70 -1.77 12.21 -32.53
N GLU A 71 -3.05 12.23 -32.10
CA GLU A 71 -4.15 11.37 -32.62
C GLU A 71 -3.83 9.86 -32.71
N SER A 72 -2.68 9.46 -32.16
CA SER A 72 -2.13 8.14 -32.30
C SER A 72 -2.53 7.35 -31.07
N ALA A 73 -3.49 6.45 -31.25
CA ALA A 73 -3.82 5.51 -30.21
C ALA A 73 -2.79 4.38 -30.14
N LEU A 74 -2.28 4.08 -28.95
CA LEU A 74 -1.41 2.94 -28.72
C LEU A 74 -2.11 1.91 -27.85
N SER A 75 -2.17 0.67 -28.32
CA SER A 75 -2.67 -0.48 -27.57
C SER A 75 -1.51 -1.33 -27.08
N PHE A 76 -1.53 -1.72 -25.82
CA PHE A 76 -0.53 -2.58 -25.18
C PHE A 76 -1.14 -3.40 -24.04
N ARG A 77 -0.51 -4.53 -23.71
CA ARG A 77 -0.98 -5.42 -22.65
C ARG A 77 -0.36 -5.06 -21.30
N CYS A 78 -1.21 -5.10 -20.29
CA CYS A 78 -0.83 -4.87 -18.90
C CYS A 78 -1.32 -6.00 -18.01
N ARG A 79 -0.66 -6.19 -16.87
CA ARG A 79 -1.10 -7.07 -15.79
C ARG A 79 -1.67 -6.23 -14.66
N VAL A 80 -2.84 -6.60 -14.15
CA VAL A 80 -3.45 -5.96 -12.99
C VAL A 80 -2.69 -6.34 -11.73
N VAL A 81 -2.11 -5.37 -11.03
CA VAL A 81 -1.36 -5.60 -9.78
C VAL A 81 -2.24 -5.43 -8.56
N TRP A 82 -3.15 -4.47 -8.59
CA TRP A 82 -4.14 -4.23 -7.54
C TRP A 82 -5.39 -3.60 -8.15
N SER A 83 -6.53 -3.82 -7.50
CA SER A 83 -7.80 -3.17 -7.82
C SER A 83 -8.54 -2.89 -6.51
N ARG A 84 -9.18 -1.73 -6.42
CA ARG A 84 -9.96 -1.32 -5.25
C ARG A 84 -11.18 -0.52 -5.68
N LEU A 85 -12.22 -0.59 -4.87
CA LEU A 85 -13.39 0.29 -5.05
C LEU A 85 -13.00 1.73 -4.70
N SER A 86 -13.31 2.66 -5.59
CA SER A 86 -13.18 4.09 -5.35
C SER A 86 -14.17 4.50 -4.25
N ARG A 87 -13.74 5.41 -3.38
CA ARG A 87 -14.63 6.04 -2.38
C ARG A 87 -15.58 7.07 -3.01
N PHE A 88 -15.27 7.51 -4.23
CA PHE A 88 -16.07 8.47 -4.98
C PHE A 88 -16.88 7.72 -6.03
N ALA A 89 -18.20 7.85 -5.93
CA ALA A 89 -19.15 7.38 -6.92
C ALA A 89 -19.30 8.41 -8.07
N ASP A 90 -19.84 7.97 -9.21
CA ASP A 90 -20.24 8.86 -10.28
C ASP A 90 -21.45 9.74 -9.91
N GLU A 91 -21.82 10.66 -10.79
CA GLU A 91 -23.02 11.51 -10.64
C GLU A 91 -24.33 10.71 -10.51
N ARG A 92 -24.31 9.43 -10.85
CA ARG A 92 -25.44 8.49 -10.79
C ARG A 92 -25.35 7.54 -9.58
N GLY A 93 -24.39 7.76 -8.67
CA GLY A 93 -24.17 6.95 -7.48
C GLY A 93 -23.51 5.59 -7.72
N LYS A 94 -23.05 5.28 -8.94
CA LYS A 94 -22.34 4.03 -9.25
C LYS A 94 -20.87 4.13 -8.82
N PRO A 95 -20.35 3.16 -8.07
CA PRO A 95 -18.95 3.18 -7.66
C PRO A 95 -18.03 2.85 -8.84
N PHE A 96 -16.88 3.52 -8.90
CA PHE A 96 -15.79 3.19 -9.82
C PHE A 96 -14.79 2.25 -9.16
N TYR A 97 -13.96 1.60 -9.98
CA TYR A 97 -12.77 0.90 -9.55
C TYR A 97 -11.54 1.73 -9.89
N ASP A 98 -10.62 1.85 -8.94
CA ASP A 98 -9.25 2.28 -9.20
C ASP A 98 -8.39 1.00 -9.32
N SER A 99 -7.63 0.87 -10.41
CA SER A 99 -6.72 -0.25 -10.61
C SER A 99 -5.32 0.21 -11.00
N GLY A 100 -4.31 -0.48 -10.46
CA GLY A 100 -2.92 -0.29 -10.83
C GLY A 100 -2.45 -1.42 -11.71
N LEU A 101 -1.85 -1.05 -12.84
CA LEU A 101 -1.42 -1.97 -13.88
C LEU A 101 0.09 -1.86 -14.08
N THR A 102 0.73 -2.99 -14.37
CA THR A 102 2.12 -3.06 -14.84
C THR A 102 2.13 -3.44 -16.30
N ILE A 103 2.89 -2.73 -17.13
CA ILE A 103 3.03 -3.02 -18.55
C ILE A 103 3.78 -4.35 -18.71
N VAL A 104 3.20 -5.30 -19.44
CA VAL A 104 3.80 -6.62 -19.69
C VAL A 104 4.55 -6.64 -21.00
N ASP A 105 4.08 -5.87 -21.99
CA ASP A 105 4.74 -5.79 -23.28
C ASP A 105 6.01 -4.94 -23.18
N ASP A 106 7.15 -5.52 -23.53
CA ASP A 106 8.42 -4.80 -23.69
C ASP A 106 8.45 -4.06 -25.04
N SER A 107 7.43 -3.24 -25.26
CA SER A 107 7.28 -2.44 -26.48
C SER A 107 7.95 -1.09 -26.29
N PRO A 108 8.99 -0.75 -27.09
CA PRO A 108 9.59 0.58 -27.06
C PRO A 108 8.58 1.69 -27.33
N ALA A 109 7.51 1.40 -28.07
CA ALA A 109 6.42 2.34 -28.32
C ALA A 109 5.64 2.68 -27.05
N ALA A 110 5.37 1.69 -26.18
CA ALA A 110 4.68 1.90 -24.91
C ALA A 110 5.53 2.73 -23.95
N ALA A 111 6.81 2.37 -23.80
CA ALA A 111 7.77 3.14 -23.01
C ALA A 111 7.91 4.58 -23.53
N GLY A 112 8.01 4.76 -24.85
CA GLY A 112 8.07 6.06 -25.50
C GLY A 112 6.82 6.91 -25.25
N LEU A 113 5.62 6.30 -25.35
CA LEU A 113 4.37 6.98 -25.03
C LEU A 113 4.32 7.41 -23.56
N MET A 114 4.61 6.51 -22.62
CA MET A 114 4.59 6.84 -21.19
C MET A 114 5.56 7.98 -20.88
N GLY A 115 6.77 7.94 -21.45
CA GLY A 115 7.76 9.01 -21.30
C GLY A 115 7.27 10.36 -21.84
N ARG A 116 6.57 10.38 -22.99
CA ARG A 116 5.97 11.60 -23.53
C ARG A 116 4.85 12.14 -22.63
N LEU A 117 3.91 11.28 -22.22
CA LEU A 117 2.78 11.69 -21.36
C LEU A 117 3.26 12.21 -20.00
N ILE A 118 4.27 11.56 -19.42
CA ILE A 118 4.90 12.02 -18.16
C ILE A 118 5.57 13.39 -18.37
N ARG A 119 6.27 13.62 -19.47
CA ARG A 119 6.92 14.92 -19.73
C ARG A 119 5.91 16.04 -20.01
N ALA A 120 4.84 15.73 -20.73
CA ALA A 120 3.83 16.72 -21.13
C ALA A 120 2.88 17.09 -19.97
N TYR A 121 2.46 16.09 -19.20
CA TYR A 121 1.35 16.25 -18.23
C TYR A 121 1.66 15.75 -16.82
N GLY A 122 2.81 15.08 -16.63
CA GLY A 122 3.17 14.45 -15.38
C GLY A 122 3.75 15.47 -14.41
N VAL A 123 3.05 15.69 -13.31
CA VAL A 123 3.63 16.29 -12.11
C VAL A 123 4.11 15.17 -11.22
N ARG A 124 5.39 15.22 -10.84
CA ARG A 124 5.96 14.24 -9.92
C ARG A 124 5.11 14.22 -8.66
N ASP A 125 4.71 13.03 -8.22
CA ASP A 125 3.91 12.81 -7.01
C ASP A 125 4.77 13.07 -5.76
N ALA A 126 5.28 14.29 -5.60
CA ALA A 126 6.03 14.77 -4.44
C ALA A 126 5.09 14.99 -3.25
N GLU A 127 3.85 15.43 -3.53
CA GLU A 127 2.83 15.68 -2.50
C GLU A 127 2.42 14.40 -1.76
N SER A 128 2.43 13.20 -2.37
CA SER A 128 2.17 11.97 -1.62
C SER A 128 3.30 11.61 -0.62
N LEU A 129 4.52 12.11 -0.83
CA LEU A 129 5.64 11.95 0.10
C LEU A 129 5.64 13.05 1.16
N GLU A 130 5.35 14.29 0.79
CA GLU A 130 5.21 15.41 1.73
C GLU A 130 3.95 15.32 2.58
N ALA A 131 2.81 14.87 2.04
CA ALA A 131 1.61 14.56 2.83
C ALA A 131 1.87 13.38 3.79
N LYS A 132 2.66 12.38 3.37
CA LYS A 132 3.12 11.31 4.27
C LYS A 132 4.07 11.85 5.35
N ARG A 133 5.03 12.70 5.00
CA ARG A 133 5.94 13.37 5.95
C ARG A 133 5.16 14.24 6.93
N ARG A 134 4.20 15.03 6.45
CA ARG A 134 3.37 15.89 7.27
C ARG A 134 2.47 15.09 8.22
N VAL A 135 1.85 13.99 7.75
CA VAL A 135 1.10 13.09 8.64
C VAL A 135 2.01 12.41 9.66
N LEU A 136 3.27 12.10 9.30
CA LEU A 136 4.27 11.54 10.21
C LEU A 136 4.76 12.57 11.23
N GLU A 137 5.05 13.80 10.80
CA GLU A 137 5.46 14.93 11.65
C GLU A 137 4.33 15.34 12.58
N GLU A 138 3.10 15.44 12.11
CA GLU A 138 1.92 15.74 12.92
C GLU A 138 1.67 14.63 13.95
N ARG A 139 1.87 13.36 13.58
CA ARG A 139 1.87 12.23 14.54
C ARG A 139 3.07 12.26 15.51
N ALA A 140 4.24 12.72 15.08
CA ALA A 140 5.43 12.82 15.92
C ALA A 140 5.30 13.97 16.94
N LEU A 141 4.78 15.13 16.52
CA LEU A 141 4.47 16.28 17.37
C LEU A 141 3.35 15.95 18.36
N ALA A 142 2.29 15.26 17.92
CA ALA A 142 1.24 14.76 18.81
C ALA A 142 1.76 13.73 19.84
N ARG A 143 2.84 13.01 19.52
CA ARG A 143 3.53 12.10 20.46
C ARG A 143 4.49 12.85 21.39
N ALA A 144 5.14 13.92 20.93
CA ALA A 144 6.08 14.71 21.71
C ALA A 144 5.39 15.64 22.73
N GLY A 145 4.16 16.08 22.47
CA GLY A 145 3.37 16.91 23.39
C GLY A 145 2.59 16.14 24.47
N ALA A 146 2.52 14.80 24.39
CA ALA A 146 1.79 13.98 25.35
C ALA A 146 2.71 13.56 26.50
N GLN A 147 2.54 14.14 27.68
CA GLN A 147 3.10 13.57 28.90
C GLN A 147 2.64 12.09 29.04
N PRO A 148 3.49 11.18 29.52
CA PRO A 148 3.14 9.78 29.73
C PRO A 148 2.20 9.66 30.94
N GLY A 149 0.97 10.09 30.78
CA GLY A 149 -0.14 9.61 31.61
C GLY A 149 -0.46 8.16 31.21
N PRO A 150 -1.06 7.36 32.10
CA PRO A 150 -1.54 6.03 31.75
C PRO A 150 -2.54 6.18 30.60
N ARG A 151 -2.11 5.82 29.39
CA ARG A 151 -2.94 5.83 28.18
C ARG A 151 -4.11 4.89 28.41
N ALA A 152 -5.30 5.45 28.58
CA ALA A 152 -6.51 4.80 28.11
C ALA A 152 -6.36 4.69 26.59
N GLN A 153 -5.79 3.58 26.12
CA GLN A 153 -5.69 3.29 24.70
C GLN A 153 -7.12 3.28 24.16
N ALA A 154 -7.47 4.24 23.31
CA ALA A 154 -8.63 4.10 22.46
C ALA A 154 -8.36 2.84 21.63
N LEU A 155 -9.03 1.74 21.98
CA LEU A 155 -8.86 0.45 21.33
C LEU A 155 -8.97 0.68 19.81
N PRO A 156 -8.05 0.13 19.01
CA PRO A 156 -8.16 0.24 17.57
C PRO A 156 -9.56 -0.23 17.15
N ARG A 157 -10.23 0.51 16.29
CA ARG A 157 -11.55 0.11 15.76
C ARG A 157 -11.37 -1.15 14.92
N ILE A 158 -11.51 -2.30 15.56
CA ILE A 158 -11.45 -3.61 14.93
C ILE A 158 -12.74 -3.82 14.13
N THR A 159 -12.60 -4.08 12.83
CA THR A 159 -13.76 -4.48 12.01
C THR A 159 -14.01 -5.98 12.11
N PRO A 160 -15.26 -6.46 11.93
CA PRO A 160 -15.56 -7.89 11.91
C PRO A 160 -14.71 -8.68 10.91
N ASP A 161 -14.45 -8.10 9.74
CA ASP A 161 -13.62 -8.72 8.68
C ASP A 161 -12.18 -8.95 9.15
N GLN A 162 -11.61 -8.03 9.94
CA GLN A 162 -10.26 -8.18 10.50
C GLN A 162 -10.19 -9.33 11.50
N VAL A 163 -11.23 -9.50 12.32
CA VAL A 163 -11.33 -10.63 13.26
C VAL A 163 -11.38 -11.95 12.49
N LEU A 164 -12.20 -12.02 11.44
CA LEU A 164 -12.34 -13.24 10.64
C LEU A 164 -11.03 -13.62 9.96
N LEU A 165 -10.36 -12.65 9.32
CA LEU A 165 -9.06 -12.86 8.67
C LEU A 165 -7.99 -13.35 9.64
N ILE A 166 -7.92 -12.79 10.84
CA ILE A 166 -6.94 -13.19 11.85
C ILE A 166 -7.25 -14.60 12.38
N ARG A 167 -8.53 -14.95 12.56
CA ARG A 167 -8.93 -16.31 12.97
C ARG A 167 -8.61 -17.36 11.92
N GLU A 168 -8.90 -17.08 10.65
CA GLU A 168 -8.57 -17.99 9.54
C GLU A 168 -7.05 -18.21 9.46
N ALA A 169 -6.26 -17.15 9.62
CA ALA A 169 -4.81 -17.24 9.70
C ALA A 169 -4.34 -18.08 10.91
N GLN A 170 -4.96 -17.92 12.08
CA GLN A 170 -4.65 -18.71 13.26
C GLN A 170 -4.94 -20.20 13.06
N GLU A 171 -6.08 -20.54 12.46
CA GLU A 171 -6.45 -21.94 12.18
C GLU A 171 -5.49 -22.56 11.17
N PHE A 172 -5.14 -21.82 10.11
CA PHE A 172 -4.17 -22.28 9.12
C PHE A 172 -2.79 -22.56 9.74
N LEU A 173 -2.31 -21.65 10.59
CA LEU A 173 -1.00 -21.77 11.25
C LEU A 173 -0.97 -22.86 12.33
N ALA A 174 -2.11 -23.12 13.00
CA ALA A 174 -2.24 -24.21 13.96
C ALA A 174 -2.16 -25.60 13.29
N ASN A 175 -2.61 -25.69 12.04
CA ASN A 175 -2.60 -26.94 11.27
C ASN A 175 -1.24 -27.27 10.62
N ASP A 176 -0.28 -26.34 10.59
CA ASP A 176 1.03 -26.53 9.94
C ASP A 176 2.17 -25.88 10.75
N PRO A 177 2.73 -26.59 11.76
CA PRO A 177 3.76 -26.04 12.64
C PRO A 177 5.09 -25.74 11.93
N GLU A 178 5.41 -26.48 10.86
CA GLU A 178 6.63 -26.23 10.08
C GLU A 178 6.55 -24.91 9.32
N LYS A 179 5.41 -24.61 8.68
CA LYS A 179 5.21 -23.30 8.05
C LYS A 179 5.20 -22.18 9.07
N THR A 180 4.60 -22.38 10.24
CA THR A 180 4.60 -21.41 11.34
C THR A 180 6.01 -21.03 11.77
N ALA A 181 6.93 -22.00 11.89
CA ALA A 181 8.33 -21.72 12.20
C ALA A 181 9.02 -20.88 11.11
N ARG A 182 8.76 -21.18 9.82
CA ARG A 182 9.32 -20.41 8.69
C ARG A 182 8.82 -18.97 8.66
N TRP A 183 7.52 -18.78 8.88
CA TRP A 183 6.91 -17.45 8.95
C TRP A 183 7.43 -16.64 10.14
N HIS A 184 7.68 -17.29 11.27
CA HIS A 184 8.29 -16.66 12.44
C HIS A 184 9.69 -16.12 12.16
N GLU A 185 10.57 -16.92 11.56
CA GLU A 185 11.92 -16.48 11.22
C GLU A 185 11.90 -15.32 10.21
N ARG A 186 10.98 -15.37 9.24
CA ARG A 186 10.77 -14.27 8.30
C ARG A 186 10.26 -13.00 8.97
N ALA A 187 9.34 -13.12 9.92
CA ALA A 187 8.82 -12.00 10.70
C ALA A 187 9.93 -11.35 11.55
N LYS A 188 10.77 -12.15 12.21
CA LYS A 188 11.93 -11.67 12.96
C LYS A 188 12.92 -10.91 12.09
N GLN A 189 13.34 -11.49 10.96
CA GLN A 189 14.24 -10.83 10.01
C GLN A 189 13.68 -9.49 9.54
N SER A 190 12.36 -9.42 9.37
CA SER A 190 11.68 -8.21 8.93
C SER A 190 11.64 -7.13 10.00
N LEU A 191 11.45 -7.48 11.27
CA LEU A 191 11.53 -6.53 12.38
C LEU A 191 12.95 -5.99 12.58
N VAL A 192 13.97 -6.85 12.42
CA VAL A 192 15.38 -6.45 12.48
C VAL A 192 15.72 -5.51 11.33
N ALA A 193 15.27 -5.82 10.10
CA ALA A 193 15.47 -4.96 8.93
C ALA A 193 14.77 -3.59 9.06
N LEU A 194 13.66 -3.53 9.80
CA LEU A 194 12.95 -2.28 10.11
C LEU A 194 13.53 -1.54 11.33
N GLY A 195 14.58 -2.06 11.98
CA GLY A 195 15.18 -1.47 13.17
C GLY A 195 14.27 -1.46 14.40
N LEU A 196 13.18 -2.23 14.38
CA LEU A 196 12.15 -2.22 15.44
C LEU A 196 12.52 -3.13 16.62
N VAL A 197 13.38 -4.12 16.41
CA VAL A 197 13.73 -5.13 17.40
C VAL A 197 15.20 -5.52 17.22
N SER A 198 15.92 -5.67 18.34
CA SER A 198 17.28 -6.21 18.36
C SER A 198 17.28 -7.69 17.95
N PRO A 199 18.28 -8.19 17.20
CA PRO A 199 18.38 -9.59 16.79
C PRO A 199 18.27 -10.60 17.95
N ASP A 200 18.65 -10.20 19.17
CA ASP A 200 18.65 -11.05 20.36
C ASP A 200 17.39 -10.92 21.25
N ALA A 201 16.37 -10.16 20.81
CA ALA A 201 15.19 -9.95 21.63
C ALA A 201 14.35 -11.24 21.75
N LYS A 202 14.15 -11.69 22.99
CA LYS A 202 13.20 -12.77 23.30
C LYS A 202 11.77 -12.24 23.21
N SER A 203 10.99 -12.75 22.26
CA SER A 203 9.56 -12.45 22.15
C SER A 203 8.74 -13.32 23.11
N SER A 204 7.72 -12.75 23.75
CA SER A 204 6.73 -13.54 24.48
C SER A 204 5.95 -14.46 23.52
N PRO A 205 5.36 -15.58 24.00
CA PRO A 205 4.59 -16.50 23.15
C PRO A 205 3.46 -15.81 22.38
N HIS A 206 2.69 -14.93 23.04
CA HIS A 206 1.61 -14.18 22.38
C HIS A 206 2.14 -13.23 21.29
N ARG A 207 3.29 -12.59 21.56
CA ARG A 207 3.96 -11.73 20.58
C ARG A 207 4.50 -12.56 19.41
N ARG A 208 4.94 -13.80 19.68
CA ARG A 208 5.38 -14.73 18.65
C ARG A 208 4.24 -15.09 17.70
N ASP A 209 3.09 -15.47 18.21
CA ASP A 209 1.94 -15.84 17.37
C ASP A 209 1.41 -14.66 16.56
N ALA A 210 1.31 -13.48 17.19
CA ALA A 210 0.90 -12.25 16.51
C ALA A 210 1.86 -11.87 15.37
N LEU A 211 3.17 -12.04 15.55
CA LEU A 211 4.16 -11.76 14.52
C LEU A 211 4.07 -12.71 13.33
N VAL A 212 3.80 -13.99 13.57
CA VAL A 212 3.61 -14.98 12.52
C VAL A 212 2.37 -14.64 11.69
N ILE A 213 1.25 -14.33 12.36
CA ILE A 213 -0.01 -13.95 11.70
C ILE A 213 0.18 -12.67 10.89
N TRP A 214 0.84 -11.68 11.48
CA TRP A 214 1.10 -10.39 10.82
C TRP A 214 1.93 -10.56 9.53
N GLU A 215 2.96 -11.41 9.56
CA GLU A 215 3.78 -11.70 8.38
C GLU A 215 3.02 -12.56 7.35
N TYR A 216 2.23 -13.55 7.80
CA TYR A 216 1.39 -14.38 6.93
C TYR A 216 0.36 -13.54 6.15
N LEU A 217 -0.26 -12.55 6.82
CA LEU A 217 -1.19 -11.61 6.20
C LEU A 217 -0.49 -10.52 5.35
N GLY A 218 0.82 -10.64 5.12
CA GLY A 218 1.59 -9.71 4.30
C GLY A 218 1.65 -8.29 4.86
N ARG A 219 1.56 -8.14 6.19
CA ARG A 219 1.62 -6.84 6.91
C ARG A 219 0.52 -5.86 6.49
N THR A 220 -0.60 -6.38 6.00
CA THR A 220 -1.76 -5.58 5.59
C THR A 220 -2.54 -5.00 6.78
N LEU A 221 -2.38 -5.57 7.97
CA LEU A 221 -2.97 -5.13 9.22
C LEU A 221 -1.91 -4.59 10.18
N ASP A 222 -2.33 -3.72 11.09
CA ASP A 222 -1.49 -3.21 12.17
C ASP A 222 -1.14 -4.34 13.16
N LEU A 223 0.12 -4.41 13.57
CA LEU A 223 0.60 -5.43 14.50
C LEU A 223 -0.12 -5.32 15.85
N ASP A 224 -0.54 -4.12 16.25
CA ASP A 224 -1.30 -3.91 17.50
C ASP A 224 -2.70 -4.55 17.42
N VAL A 225 -3.36 -4.46 16.24
CA VAL A 225 -4.66 -5.10 15.98
C VAL A 225 -4.53 -6.62 15.99
N VAL A 226 -3.48 -7.13 15.32
CA VAL A 226 -3.20 -8.57 15.29
C VAL A 226 -2.86 -9.08 16.70
N SER A 227 -2.05 -8.35 17.46
CA SER A 227 -1.67 -8.72 18.84
C SER A 227 -2.87 -8.74 19.78
N LEU A 228 -3.76 -7.75 19.64
CA LEU A 228 -4.98 -7.67 20.44
C LEU A 228 -5.91 -8.86 20.14
N ILE A 229 -6.17 -9.16 18.88
CA ILE A 229 -7.08 -10.27 18.50
C ILE A 229 -6.44 -11.63 18.77
N ALA A 230 -5.13 -11.77 18.56
CA ALA A 230 -4.41 -13.01 18.83
C ALA A 230 -4.34 -13.32 20.33
N GLY A 231 -4.20 -12.30 21.17
CA GLY A 231 -4.21 -12.43 22.63
C GLY A 231 -5.57 -12.84 23.21
N LEU A 232 -6.68 -12.55 22.53
CA LEU A 232 -8.02 -12.96 22.98
C LEU A 232 -8.24 -14.48 23.00
N ARG A 233 -7.37 -15.28 22.37
CA ARG A 233 -7.49 -16.75 22.34
C ARG A 233 -6.83 -17.45 23.54
N SER A 234 -6.05 -16.75 24.36
CA SER A 234 -5.28 -17.35 25.46
C SER A 234 -5.90 -17.19 26.86
N GLU A 235 -7.07 -16.58 26.97
CA GLU A 235 -7.80 -16.44 28.25
C GLU A 235 -9.04 -17.36 28.36
N GLY A 236 -9.14 -18.37 27.50
CA GLY A 236 -10.22 -19.37 27.50
C GLY A 236 -9.72 -20.77 27.81
#